data_AF-A0A8T7B4W3-F1
#
_entry.id   AF-A0A8T7B4W3-F1
#
_cell.length_a   1.000
_cell.length_b   1.000
_cell.length_c   1.000
_cell.angle_alpha   90.00
_cell.angle_beta   90.00
_cell.angle_gamma   90.00
#
_symmetry.space_group_name_H-M   'P 1'
#
loop_
_entity.id
_entity.type
_entity.pdbx_description
1 polymer ?
#
loop_
_entity_poly.entity_id
_entity_poly.type
_entity_poly.pdbx_seq_one_letter_code
_entity_poly.pdbx_strand_id
1 'polypeptide(L)'
;CAPDRFYIETQRLRHPKEATYEHGAIELANAHGVPVVATNDARFLTVDDYEAHEARVCIHDGERLEDPERENHYLKTQYLRSVDEMSELFSDLPSALSNTVEIAKRCNVQFELSKTFLPNITLPDGKTQRQTLRDDAETGLQGRLTQLKANDLMSGDDQAYLDRLNRELSVIDDMGFAGYFLIVADFTNWAREHGVPVGPGRGSGAGSLVAYAIGITDLDPLRYDLIFERFLNPERISMPDFDIDFCMLGRDRVIHYVAERYGHDHVAQIITHGTMAARAVVRDVGRVLGYAYGYMDRIAKLIPFEVGMTLEKALNDEEELNALYDEDDEVRSIINLAQKLEGLARNAGTHAGGVVIAPSPLTDFMPLYRESPQADAVTQFDMKDVEGVGLVKFDFLGLRTLTIID
;
A
#
# COMPACT_ATOMS: atom_id res chain seq x y z
N CYS A 1 14.88 -31.15 -7.22
CA CYS A 1 15.00 -29.95 -8.06
C CYS A 1 14.03 -30.06 -9.22
N ALA A 2 13.38 -28.95 -9.57
CA ALA A 2 12.50 -28.90 -10.72
C ALA A 2 13.32 -29.09 -12.02
N PRO A 3 13.09 -30.17 -12.81
CA PRO A 3 13.76 -30.32 -14.10
C PRO A 3 13.48 -29.10 -14.99
N ASP A 4 14.50 -28.67 -15.74
CA ASP A 4 14.46 -27.54 -16.70
C ASP A 4 14.09 -26.16 -16.13
N ARG A 5 14.14 -25.98 -14.81
CA ARG A 5 13.84 -24.72 -14.10
C ARG A 5 14.96 -24.29 -13.14
N PHE A 6 16.14 -24.88 -13.28
CA PHE A 6 17.32 -24.51 -12.53
C PHE A 6 18.41 -24.09 -13.51
N TYR A 7 19.00 -22.93 -13.26
CA TYR A 7 20.09 -22.36 -14.05
C TYR A 7 21.22 -21.99 -13.10
N ILE A 8 22.46 -22.11 -13.57
CA ILE A 8 23.61 -21.60 -12.85
C ILE A 8 23.87 -20.17 -13.33
N GLU A 9 23.75 -19.22 -12.42
CA GLU A 9 24.00 -17.81 -12.70
C GLU A 9 25.51 -17.55 -12.89
N THR A 10 25.86 -16.72 -13.86
CA THR A 10 27.21 -16.16 -14.02
C THR A 10 27.12 -14.64 -14.15
N GLN A 11 28.05 -13.95 -13.48
CA GLN A 11 28.11 -12.50 -13.37
C GLN A 11 29.53 -12.04 -13.67
N ARG A 12 29.67 -10.94 -14.41
CA ARG A 12 30.98 -10.34 -14.76
C ARG A 12 31.07 -8.87 -14.31
N LEU A 13 31.11 -8.70 -12.99
CA LEU A 13 31.12 -7.42 -12.26
C LEU A 13 32.53 -6.93 -11.91
N ARG A 14 33.59 -7.67 -12.27
CA ARG A 14 34.99 -7.41 -11.87
C ARG A 14 35.26 -7.62 -10.37
N HIS A 15 34.52 -8.55 -9.74
CA HIS A 15 34.78 -8.92 -8.35
C HIS A 15 36.05 -9.81 -8.25
N PRO A 16 36.91 -9.68 -7.22
CA PRO A 16 38.18 -10.42 -7.15
C PRO A 16 38.05 -11.96 -7.20
N LYS A 17 36.93 -12.50 -6.74
CA LYS A 17 36.66 -13.96 -6.71
C LYS A 17 35.81 -14.45 -7.89
N GLU A 18 35.46 -13.56 -8.80
CA GLU A 18 34.52 -13.82 -9.91
C GLU A 18 35.01 -14.92 -10.85
N ALA A 19 36.24 -14.82 -11.35
CA ALA A 19 36.79 -15.80 -12.29
C ALA A 19 36.84 -17.23 -11.69
N THR A 20 37.17 -17.34 -10.40
CA THR A 20 37.18 -18.62 -9.68
C THR A 20 35.77 -19.19 -9.57
N TYR A 21 34.78 -18.35 -9.24
CA TYR A 21 33.37 -18.76 -9.19
C TYR A 21 32.87 -19.19 -10.57
N GLU A 22 33.06 -18.36 -11.59
CA GLU A 22 32.57 -18.61 -12.95
C GLU A 22 33.14 -19.92 -13.51
N HIS A 23 34.43 -20.17 -13.33
CA HIS A 23 35.05 -21.42 -13.78
C HIS A 23 34.40 -22.64 -13.12
N GLY A 24 34.26 -22.64 -11.79
CA GLY A 24 33.61 -23.74 -11.06
C GLY A 24 32.12 -23.88 -11.41
N ALA A 25 31.42 -22.77 -11.64
CA ALA A 25 30.03 -22.73 -12.07
C ALA A 25 29.84 -23.39 -13.44
N ILE A 26 30.72 -23.11 -14.41
CA ILE A 26 30.71 -23.71 -15.74
C ILE A 26 31.07 -25.20 -15.68
N GLU A 27 32.05 -25.59 -14.87
CA GLU A 27 32.38 -27.01 -14.66
C GLU A 27 31.19 -27.79 -14.09
N LEU A 28 30.53 -27.22 -13.07
CA LEU A 28 29.35 -27.82 -12.46
C LEU A 28 28.18 -27.92 -13.45
N ALA A 29 27.96 -26.86 -14.24
CA ALA A 29 26.96 -26.84 -15.30
C ALA A 29 27.17 -27.99 -16.29
N ASN A 30 28.40 -28.18 -16.77
CA ASN A 30 28.75 -29.23 -17.70
C ASN A 30 28.64 -30.64 -17.08
N ALA A 31 29.09 -30.81 -15.83
CA ALA A 31 29.05 -32.11 -15.14
C ALA A 31 27.61 -32.62 -14.91
N HIS A 32 26.65 -31.71 -14.71
CA HIS A 32 25.27 -32.04 -14.41
C HIS A 32 24.27 -31.75 -15.54
N GLY A 33 24.75 -31.24 -16.68
CA GLY A 33 23.89 -30.87 -17.82
C GLY A 33 22.91 -29.74 -17.49
N VAL A 34 23.32 -28.79 -16.63
CA VAL A 34 22.50 -27.65 -16.21
C VAL A 34 22.86 -26.41 -17.05
N PRO A 35 21.88 -25.66 -17.58
CA PRO A 35 22.16 -24.45 -18.35
C PRO A 35 22.72 -23.31 -17.47
N VAL A 36 23.60 -22.50 -18.05
CA VAL A 36 24.11 -21.26 -17.44
C VAL A 36 23.32 -20.04 -17.91
N VAL A 37 23.20 -18.99 -17.09
CA VAL A 37 22.53 -17.74 -17.45
C VAL A 37 23.36 -16.53 -17.00
N ALA A 38 23.51 -15.54 -17.87
CA ALA A 38 24.25 -14.32 -17.56
C ALA A 38 23.35 -13.25 -16.94
N THR A 39 23.80 -12.60 -15.87
CA THR A 39 23.15 -11.42 -15.28
C THR A 39 24.20 -10.35 -14.97
N ASN A 40 23.75 -9.12 -14.65
CA ASN A 40 24.62 -8.04 -14.21
C ASN A 40 24.30 -7.53 -12.79
N ASP A 41 23.45 -8.25 -12.06
CA ASP A 41 23.00 -7.91 -10.71
C ASP A 41 22.75 -6.40 -10.50
N ALA A 42 22.01 -5.79 -11.43
CA ALA A 42 21.87 -4.34 -11.48
C ALA A 42 21.20 -3.81 -10.20
N ARG A 43 21.75 -2.71 -9.66
CA ARG A 43 21.29 -2.00 -8.47
C ARG A 43 20.89 -0.56 -8.75
N PHE A 44 21.39 -0.01 -9.85
CA PHE A 44 21.16 1.36 -10.28
C PHE A 44 21.15 1.45 -11.82
N LEU A 45 20.71 2.57 -12.38
CA LEU A 45 20.49 2.69 -13.82
C LEU A 45 21.79 2.97 -14.58
N THR A 46 22.60 3.92 -14.10
CA THR A 46 23.83 4.36 -14.77
C THR A 46 25.04 4.28 -13.86
N VAL A 47 26.25 4.24 -14.41
CA VAL A 47 27.51 4.27 -13.62
C VAL A 47 27.54 5.46 -12.65
N ASP A 48 27.00 6.61 -13.06
CA ASP A 48 27.02 7.84 -12.27
C ASP A 48 26.09 7.79 -11.05
N ASP A 49 25.23 6.76 -10.95
CA ASP A 49 24.32 6.56 -9.82
C ASP A 49 24.93 5.71 -8.70
N TYR A 50 26.15 5.18 -8.89
CA TYR A 50 26.84 4.38 -7.88
C TYR A 50 27.00 5.14 -6.55
N GLU A 51 27.43 6.40 -6.60
CA GLU A 51 27.65 7.20 -5.38
C GLU A 51 26.33 7.48 -4.65
N ALA A 52 25.24 7.68 -5.41
CA ALA A 52 23.90 7.80 -4.83
C ALA A 52 23.45 6.49 -4.20
N HIS A 53 23.68 5.34 -4.84
CA HIS A 53 23.36 4.04 -4.28
C HIS A 53 24.14 3.78 -2.99
N GLU A 54 25.45 4.06 -2.96
CA GLU A 54 26.27 3.94 -1.75
C GLU A 54 25.75 4.83 -0.62
N ALA A 55 25.41 6.09 -0.92
CA ALA A 55 24.81 6.99 0.04
C ALA A 55 23.48 6.42 0.58
N ARG A 56 22.62 5.90 -0.30
CA ARG A 56 21.33 5.28 0.07
C ARG A 56 21.51 4.12 1.03
N VAL A 57 22.50 3.26 0.78
CA VAL A 57 22.82 2.10 1.64
C VAL A 57 23.30 2.59 3.00
N CYS A 58 24.25 3.53 3.06
CA CYS A 58 24.70 4.12 4.33
C CYS A 58 23.56 4.83 5.09
N ILE A 59 22.60 5.45 4.39
CA ILE A 59 21.41 6.04 5.02
C ILE A 59 20.61 4.95 5.74
N HIS A 60 20.41 3.80 5.10
CA HIS A 60 19.69 2.66 5.64
C HIS A 60 20.43 2.01 6.82
N ASP A 61 21.72 1.73 6.66
CA ASP A 61 22.55 1.02 7.63
C ASP A 61 22.97 1.90 8.82
N GLY A 62 22.84 3.22 8.69
CA GLY A 62 23.21 4.17 9.74
C GLY A 62 24.70 4.52 9.74
N GLU A 63 25.44 4.13 8.70
CA GLU A 63 26.89 4.30 8.58
C GLU A 63 27.28 5.59 7.85
N ARG A 64 28.59 5.90 7.81
CA ARG A 64 29.15 7.02 7.04
C ARG A 64 29.84 6.50 5.78
N LEU A 65 29.82 7.28 4.70
CA LEU A 65 30.47 6.90 3.44
C LEU A 65 31.98 6.71 3.59
N GLU A 66 32.63 7.55 4.41
CA GLU A 66 34.07 7.55 4.64
C GLU A 66 34.52 6.56 5.73
N ASP A 67 33.61 5.80 6.34
CA ASP A 67 33.97 4.84 7.38
C ASP A 67 34.86 3.72 6.79
N PRO A 68 36.12 3.57 7.23
CA PRO A 68 37.02 2.56 6.69
C PRO A 68 36.64 1.13 7.09
N GLU A 69 35.83 0.96 8.14
CA GLU A 69 35.35 -0.36 8.59
C GLU A 69 34.07 -0.78 7.86
N ARG A 70 33.47 0.11 7.06
CA ARG A 70 32.27 -0.19 6.27
C ARG A 70 32.58 -1.27 5.24
N GLU A 71 31.74 -2.30 5.22
CA GLU A 71 31.80 -3.31 4.17
C GLU A 71 31.17 -2.76 2.88
N ASN A 72 32.00 -2.57 1.85
CA ASN A 72 31.48 -2.15 0.55
C ASN A 72 30.95 -3.37 -0.22
N HIS A 73 29.64 -3.58 -0.13
CA HIS A 73 28.96 -4.70 -0.78
C HIS A 73 28.72 -4.51 -2.28
N TYR A 74 28.86 -3.29 -2.81
CA TYR A 74 28.41 -2.95 -4.16
C TYR A 74 29.53 -2.43 -5.05
N LEU A 75 29.44 -2.76 -6.34
CA LEU A 75 30.44 -2.41 -7.34
C LEU A 75 29.88 -1.40 -8.35
N LYS A 76 30.72 -0.48 -8.82
CA LYS A 76 30.38 0.50 -9.86
C LYS A 76 29.82 -0.12 -11.15
N THR A 77 30.09 -1.40 -11.38
CA THR A 77 29.67 -2.19 -12.55
C THR A 77 28.24 -2.73 -12.47
N GLN A 78 27.54 -2.59 -11.33
CA GLN A 78 26.16 -3.03 -11.11
C GLN A 78 25.11 -2.02 -11.62
N TYR A 79 25.37 -1.37 -12.76
CA TYR A 79 24.38 -0.56 -13.47
C TYR A 79 23.57 -1.39 -14.47
N LEU A 80 22.53 -0.81 -15.07
CA LEU A 80 21.78 -1.45 -16.14
C LEU A 80 22.58 -1.36 -17.46
N ARG A 81 23.42 -2.37 -17.71
CA ARG A 81 24.20 -2.45 -18.96
C ARG A 81 23.32 -2.60 -20.18
N SER A 82 23.80 -2.03 -21.29
CA SER A 82 23.24 -2.21 -22.62
C SER A 82 23.46 -3.64 -23.13
N VAL A 83 22.70 -4.00 -24.17
CA VAL A 83 22.83 -5.30 -24.85
C VAL A 83 24.23 -5.48 -25.45
N ASP A 84 24.81 -4.41 -26.01
CA ASP A 84 26.14 -4.46 -26.64
C ASP A 84 27.24 -4.71 -25.60
N GLU A 85 27.18 -4.00 -24.46
CA GLU A 85 28.13 -4.22 -23.35
C GLU A 85 28.05 -5.65 -22.81
N MET A 86 26.83 -6.20 -22.62
CA MET A 86 26.66 -7.58 -22.16
C MET A 86 27.11 -8.60 -23.22
N SER A 87 26.92 -8.30 -24.51
CA SER A 87 27.32 -9.17 -25.62
C SER A 87 28.82 -9.24 -25.78
N GLU A 88 29.51 -8.11 -25.66
CA GLU A 88 30.97 -8.06 -25.64
C GLU A 88 31.51 -8.81 -24.42
N LEU A 89 30.93 -8.54 -23.24
CA LEU A 89 31.34 -9.10 -21.97
C LEU A 89 31.23 -10.63 -21.92
N PHE A 90 30.22 -11.23 -22.58
CA PHE A 90 29.99 -12.69 -22.61
C PHE A 90 30.19 -13.28 -24.02
N SER A 91 31.02 -12.66 -24.85
CA SER A 91 31.26 -13.10 -26.24
C SER A 91 31.83 -14.53 -26.35
N ASP A 92 32.53 -15.00 -25.33
CA ASP A 92 33.05 -16.37 -25.17
C ASP A 92 32.00 -17.37 -24.65
N LEU A 93 30.88 -16.89 -24.09
CA LEU A 93 29.79 -17.72 -23.55
C LEU A 93 28.41 -17.25 -24.05
N PRO A 94 28.15 -17.30 -25.37
CA PRO A 94 26.92 -16.78 -25.96
C PRO A 94 25.66 -17.52 -25.47
N SER A 95 25.79 -18.78 -25.05
CA SER A 95 24.68 -19.55 -24.48
C SER A 95 24.13 -18.95 -23.18
N ALA A 96 24.96 -18.30 -22.37
CA ALA A 96 24.52 -17.66 -21.14
C ALA A 96 23.60 -16.47 -21.43
N LEU A 97 23.86 -15.73 -22.52
CA LEU A 97 23.00 -14.64 -22.99
C LEU A 97 21.73 -15.16 -23.65
N SER A 98 21.82 -16.19 -24.52
CA SER A 98 20.61 -16.73 -25.17
C SER A 98 19.61 -17.28 -24.15
N ASN A 99 20.10 -17.84 -23.04
CA ASN A 99 19.24 -18.36 -21.98
C ASN A 99 18.46 -17.26 -21.25
N THR A 100 18.94 -16.01 -21.18
CA THR A 100 18.16 -14.89 -20.59
C THR A 100 16.89 -14.64 -21.39
N VAL A 101 16.99 -14.68 -22.72
CA VAL A 101 15.87 -14.49 -23.65
C VAL A 101 14.89 -15.66 -23.55
N GLU A 102 15.39 -16.90 -23.49
CA GLU A 102 14.53 -18.08 -23.35
C GLU A 102 13.82 -18.14 -21.99
N ILE A 103 14.47 -17.71 -20.90
CA ILE A 103 13.81 -17.54 -19.60
C ILE A 103 12.73 -16.46 -19.70
N ALA A 104 13.05 -15.29 -20.26
CA ALA A 104 12.11 -14.19 -20.40
C ALA A 104 10.86 -14.59 -21.20
N LYS A 105 11.01 -15.36 -22.29
CA LYS A 105 9.89 -15.90 -23.07
C LYS A 105 8.99 -16.85 -22.28
N ARG A 106 9.55 -17.59 -21.33
CA ARG A 106 8.80 -18.56 -20.50
C ARG A 106 8.08 -17.88 -19.34
N CYS A 107 8.60 -16.77 -18.83
CA CYS A 107 8.03 -16.01 -17.72
C CYS A 107 6.85 -15.15 -18.18
N ASN A 108 5.63 -15.69 -18.08
CA ASN A 108 4.38 -14.99 -18.41
C ASN A 108 3.46 -14.99 -17.19
N VAL A 109 3.44 -13.89 -16.44
CA VAL A 109 2.54 -13.70 -15.29
C VAL A 109 1.45 -12.72 -15.69
N GLN A 110 0.19 -13.07 -15.43
CA GLN A 110 -0.97 -12.24 -15.76
C GLN A 110 -1.64 -11.78 -14.47
N PHE A 111 -1.91 -10.48 -14.38
CA PHE A 111 -2.69 -9.88 -13.30
C PHE A 111 -4.04 -9.44 -13.83
N GLU A 112 -5.13 -9.86 -13.18
CA GLU A 112 -6.49 -9.40 -13.48
C GLU A 112 -6.80 -8.12 -12.68
N LEU A 113 -6.41 -6.95 -13.20
CA LEU A 113 -6.50 -5.69 -12.45
C LEU A 113 -7.89 -5.02 -12.44
N SER A 114 -8.87 -5.60 -13.15
CA SER A 114 -10.20 -4.99 -13.32
C SER A 114 -11.32 -5.78 -12.65
N LYS A 115 -10.98 -6.85 -11.91
CA LYS A 115 -11.94 -7.73 -11.28
C LYS A 115 -11.95 -7.48 -9.79
N THR A 116 -13.12 -7.17 -9.23
CA THR A 116 -13.29 -7.02 -7.78
C THR A 116 -13.56 -8.37 -7.12
N PHE A 117 -12.92 -8.58 -5.99
CA PHE A 117 -13.06 -9.75 -5.12
C PHE A 117 -13.65 -9.30 -3.78
N LEU A 118 -14.94 -9.55 -3.58
CA LEU A 118 -15.61 -9.26 -2.31
C LEU A 118 -15.30 -10.38 -1.30
N PRO A 119 -15.17 -10.07 0.00
CA PRO A 119 -14.96 -11.10 1.02
C PRO A 119 -16.14 -12.06 1.15
N ASN A 120 -15.85 -13.27 1.60
CA ASN A 120 -16.88 -14.27 1.88
C ASN A 120 -17.51 -14.01 3.25
N ILE A 121 -18.83 -14.19 3.34
CA ILE A 121 -19.59 -14.02 4.59
C ILE A 121 -20.23 -15.35 4.93
N THR A 122 -20.06 -15.75 6.18
CA THR A 122 -20.77 -16.92 6.72
C THR A 122 -22.17 -16.50 7.12
N LEU A 123 -23.17 -16.93 6.35
CA LEU A 123 -24.58 -16.69 6.63
C LEU A 123 -25.22 -17.90 7.32
N PRO A 124 -26.28 -17.71 8.14
CA PRO A 124 -27.08 -18.81 8.66
C PRO A 124 -27.64 -19.70 7.53
N ASP A 125 -27.73 -21.00 7.79
CA ASP A 125 -28.05 -22.04 6.79
C ASP A 125 -29.25 -21.67 5.90
N GLY A 126 -29.00 -21.64 4.58
CA GLY A 126 -30.02 -21.49 3.55
C GLY A 126 -30.38 -20.05 3.14
N LYS A 127 -29.82 -19.01 3.79
CA LYS A 127 -30.02 -17.61 3.37
C LYS A 127 -28.96 -17.12 2.38
N THR A 128 -29.39 -16.31 1.42
CA THR A 128 -28.49 -15.59 0.50
C THR A 128 -28.12 -14.22 1.07
N GLN A 129 -26.99 -13.63 0.64
CA GLN A 129 -26.59 -12.27 1.05
C GLN A 129 -27.69 -11.24 0.76
N ARG A 130 -28.36 -11.39 -0.38
CA ARG A 130 -29.48 -10.54 -0.83
C ARG A 130 -30.65 -10.58 0.15
N GLN A 131 -31.03 -11.80 0.55
CA GLN A 131 -32.12 -12.03 1.48
C GLN A 131 -31.78 -11.54 2.89
N THR A 132 -30.58 -11.85 3.37
CA THR A 132 -30.13 -11.39 4.70
C THR A 132 -30.12 -9.86 4.77
N LEU A 133 -29.54 -9.18 3.77
CA LEU A 133 -29.51 -7.71 3.76
C LEU A 133 -30.93 -7.11 3.76
N ARG A 134 -31.84 -7.67 2.97
CA ARG A 134 -33.24 -7.22 2.93
C ARG A 134 -33.92 -7.40 4.28
N ASP A 135 -33.84 -8.60 4.87
CA ASP A 135 -34.45 -8.92 6.16
C ASP A 135 -33.93 -7.98 7.27
N ASP A 136 -32.61 -7.77 7.32
CA ASP A 136 -31.95 -6.91 8.30
C ASP A 136 -32.33 -5.44 8.10
N ALA A 137 -32.38 -4.96 6.87
CA ALA A 137 -32.73 -3.58 6.56
C ALA A 137 -34.22 -3.27 6.81
N GLU A 138 -35.13 -4.21 6.51
CA GLU A 138 -36.55 -4.06 6.82
C GLU A 138 -36.78 -4.04 8.34
N THR A 139 -36.15 -4.96 9.07
CA THR A 139 -36.24 -5.02 10.54
C THR A 139 -35.63 -3.76 11.19
N GLY A 140 -34.44 -3.36 10.72
CA GLY A 140 -33.73 -2.18 11.19
C GLY A 140 -34.51 -0.89 10.95
N LEU A 141 -35.10 -0.74 9.75
CA LEU A 141 -35.92 0.42 9.43
C LEU A 141 -37.16 0.52 10.34
N GLN A 142 -37.84 -0.59 10.62
CA GLN A 142 -38.99 -0.57 11.55
C GLN A 142 -38.59 -0.07 12.94
N GLY A 143 -37.42 -0.50 13.44
CA GLY A 143 -36.85 0.00 14.69
C GLY A 143 -36.58 1.51 14.66
N ARG A 144 -35.90 1.99 13.60
CA ARG A 144 -35.60 3.41 13.40
C ARG A 144 -36.88 4.26 13.30
N LEU A 145 -37.88 3.83 12.52
CA LEU A 145 -39.15 4.54 12.38
C LEU A 145 -39.92 4.65 13.70
N THR A 146 -39.90 3.58 14.51
CA THR A 146 -40.51 3.60 15.84
C THR A 146 -39.87 4.67 16.73
N GLN A 147 -38.54 4.77 16.71
CA GLN A 147 -37.80 5.79 17.45
C GLN A 147 -38.06 7.21 16.91
N LEU A 148 -38.08 7.40 15.59
CA LEU A 148 -38.32 8.69 14.97
C LEU A 148 -39.73 9.22 15.29
N LYS A 149 -40.75 8.36 15.24
CA LYS A 149 -42.13 8.70 15.63
C LYS A 149 -42.25 9.04 17.12
N ALA A 150 -41.59 8.28 17.98
CA ALA A 150 -41.61 8.53 19.42
C ALA A 150 -40.99 9.88 19.80
N ASN A 151 -40.04 10.37 19.01
CA ASN A 151 -39.34 11.64 19.24
C ASN A 151 -39.85 12.81 18.39
N ASP A 152 -40.88 12.61 17.56
CA ASP A 152 -41.40 13.61 16.60
C ASP A 152 -40.32 14.16 15.64
N LEU A 153 -39.45 13.27 15.16
CA LEU A 153 -38.31 13.60 14.28
C LEU A 153 -38.44 13.04 12.86
N MET A 154 -39.56 12.37 12.56
CA MET A 154 -39.78 11.68 11.30
C MET A 154 -39.99 12.66 10.15
N SER A 155 -39.31 12.44 9.02
CA SER A 155 -39.43 13.28 7.82
C SER A 155 -40.18 12.53 6.73
N GLY A 156 -41.44 12.91 6.51
CA GLY A 156 -42.34 12.20 5.59
C GLY A 156 -43.19 11.12 6.27
N ASP A 157 -43.84 10.27 5.47
CA ASP A 157 -44.64 9.15 5.95
C ASP A 157 -43.88 7.82 5.83
N ASP A 158 -44.45 6.76 6.39
CA ASP A 158 -43.83 5.42 6.36
C ASP A 158 -43.57 4.95 4.93
N GLN A 159 -44.44 5.34 3.99
CA GLN A 159 -44.37 4.94 2.60
C GLN A 159 -43.13 5.53 1.92
N ALA A 160 -42.79 6.80 2.18
CA ALA A 160 -41.59 7.44 1.65
C ALA A 160 -40.30 6.68 2.03
N TYR A 161 -40.19 6.22 3.28
CA TYR A 161 -39.04 5.42 3.73
C TYR A 161 -39.03 4.02 3.09
N LEU A 162 -40.19 3.36 3.00
CA LEU A 162 -40.29 2.03 2.38
C LEU A 162 -39.97 2.06 0.88
N ASP A 163 -40.42 3.10 0.17
CA ASP A 163 -40.13 3.30 -1.25
C ASP A 163 -38.64 3.53 -1.48
N ARG A 164 -38.02 4.38 -0.65
CA ARG A 164 -36.57 4.60 -0.69
C ARG A 164 -35.79 3.33 -0.39
N LEU A 165 -36.17 2.58 0.65
CA LEU A 165 -35.51 1.34 1.04
C LEU A 165 -35.53 0.32 -0.10
N ASN A 166 -36.70 0.07 -0.69
CA ASN A 166 -36.85 -0.90 -1.78
C ASN A 166 -36.03 -0.53 -3.02
N ARG A 167 -35.98 0.77 -3.34
CA ARG A 167 -35.18 1.29 -4.45
C ARG A 167 -33.69 1.07 -4.21
N GLU A 168 -33.17 1.43 -3.03
CA GLU A 168 -31.76 1.22 -2.68
C GLU A 168 -31.39 -0.26 -2.66
N LEU A 169 -32.22 -1.11 -2.03
CA LEU A 169 -32.01 -2.57 -2.00
C LEU A 169 -31.93 -3.16 -3.40
N SER A 170 -32.78 -2.72 -4.34
CA SER A 170 -32.71 -3.18 -5.74
C SER A 170 -31.36 -2.82 -6.38
N VAL A 171 -30.90 -1.58 -6.23
CA VAL A 171 -29.62 -1.15 -6.82
C VAL A 171 -28.43 -1.91 -6.20
N ILE A 172 -28.41 -2.08 -4.88
CA ILE A 172 -27.35 -2.82 -4.19
C ILE A 172 -27.31 -4.27 -4.67
N ASP A 173 -28.49 -4.86 -4.90
CA ASP A 173 -28.62 -6.23 -5.35
C ASP A 173 -28.17 -6.43 -6.81
N ASP A 174 -28.60 -5.54 -7.69
CA ASP A 174 -28.24 -5.54 -9.11
C ASP A 174 -26.73 -5.35 -9.31
N MET A 175 -26.10 -4.54 -8.45
CA MET A 175 -24.64 -4.31 -8.48
C MET A 175 -23.84 -5.37 -7.70
N GLY A 176 -24.48 -6.27 -6.95
CA GLY A 176 -23.83 -7.37 -6.24
C GLY A 176 -23.08 -6.95 -4.96
N PHE A 177 -23.45 -5.83 -4.34
CA PHE A 177 -22.78 -5.30 -3.15
C PHE A 177 -23.45 -5.67 -1.82
N ALA A 178 -24.42 -6.59 -1.84
CA ALA A 178 -25.12 -7.00 -0.62
C ALA A 178 -24.18 -7.51 0.48
N GLY A 179 -23.18 -8.31 0.11
CA GLY A 179 -22.16 -8.78 1.05
C GLY A 179 -21.33 -7.65 1.64
N TYR A 180 -20.92 -6.67 0.83
CA TYR A 180 -20.15 -5.52 1.32
C TYR A 180 -20.90 -4.78 2.44
N PHE A 181 -22.19 -4.49 2.26
CA PHE A 181 -23.02 -3.86 3.29
C PHE A 181 -23.10 -4.70 4.57
N LEU A 182 -23.27 -6.03 4.44
CA LEU A 182 -23.34 -6.92 5.59
C LEU A 182 -22.02 -6.94 6.39
N ILE A 183 -20.87 -6.94 5.71
CA ILE A 183 -19.55 -6.90 6.37
C ILE A 183 -19.38 -5.59 7.12
N VAL A 184 -19.71 -4.46 6.49
CA VAL A 184 -19.60 -3.15 7.12
C VAL A 184 -20.52 -3.02 8.32
N ALA A 185 -21.76 -3.52 8.22
CA ALA A 185 -22.69 -3.57 9.33
C ALA A 185 -22.19 -4.45 10.49
N ASP A 186 -21.61 -5.62 10.18
CA ASP A 186 -21.12 -6.60 11.16
C ASP A 186 -20.08 -5.98 12.11
N PHE A 187 -18.97 -5.46 11.58
CA PHE A 187 -17.92 -4.88 12.43
C PHE A 187 -18.35 -3.56 13.08
N THR A 188 -19.24 -2.80 12.44
CA THR A 188 -19.75 -1.52 12.97
C THR A 188 -20.68 -1.75 14.17
N ASN A 189 -21.59 -2.72 14.07
CA ASN A 189 -22.49 -3.09 15.15
C ASN A 189 -21.72 -3.78 16.29
N TRP A 190 -20.79 -4.68 15.97
CA TRP A 190 -19.92 -5.30 16.96
C TRP A 190 -19.15 -4.24 17.77
N ALA A 191 -18.59 -3.23 17.11
CA ALA A 191 -17.88 -2.14 17.76
C ALA A 191 -18.77 -1.42 18.78
N ARG A 192 -19.99 -1.03 18.40
CA ARG A 192 -20.94 -0.36 19.32
C ARG A 192 -21.32 -1.24 20.50
N GLU A 193 -21.63 -2.52 20.28
CA GLU A 193 -22.00 -3.47 21.33
C GLU A 193 -20.88 -3.70 22.35
N HIS A 194 -19.62 -3.54 21.92
CA HIS A 194 -18.43 -3.77 22.74
C HIS A 194 -17.77 -2.47 23.23
N GLY A 195 -18.54 -1.37 23.23
CA GLY A 195 -18.11 -0.08 23.78
C GLY A 195 -16.98 0.57 22.99
N VAL A 196 -16.92 0.35 21.67
CA VAL A 196 -16.05 1.09 20.76
C VAL A 196 -16.90 2.15 20.04
N PRO A 197 -16.72 3.44 20.35
CA PRO A 197 -17.39 4.52 19.63
C PRO A 197 -17.11 4.45 18.13
N VAL A 198 -18.18 4.48 17.33
CA VAL A 198 -18.15 4.56 15.87
C VAL A 198 -18.61 5.95 15.46
N GLY A 199 -17.96 6.54 14.47
CA GLY A 199 -18.39 7.80 13.88
C GLY A 199 -19.78 7.68 13.24
N PRO A 200 -20.48 8.81 13.05
CA PRO A 200 -21.84 8.81 12.48
C PRO A 200 -21.91 8.39 10.99
N GLY A 201 -20.75 8.09 10.38
CA GLY A 201 -20.56 7.86 8.96
C GLY A 201 -20.09 9.13 8.24
N ARG A 202 -19.03 9.02 7.43
CA ARG A 202 -18.49 10.10 6.60
C ARG A 202 -18.81 9.85 5.12
N GLY A 203 -18.70 10.93 4.34
CA GLY A 203 -18.67 10.84 2.89
C GLY A 203 -20.05 10.64 2.30
N SER A 204 -20.13 9.89 1.21
CA SER A 204 -21.38 9.68 0.49
C SER A 204 -22.24 8.59 1.13
N GLY A 205 -21.67 7.68 1.91
CA GLY A 205 -22.36 6.57 2.57
C GLY A 205 -23.54 6.98 3.47
N ALA A 206 -23.47 8.18 4.07
CA ALA A 206 -24.58 8.76 4.85
C ALA A 206 -25.87 8.99 4.03
N GLY A 207 -25.79 9.01 2.70
CA GLY A 207 -26.95 9.11 1.82
C GLY A 207 -27.75 7.81 1.63
N SER A 208 -27.30 6.67 2.18
CA SER A 208 -28.01 5.41 2.09
C SER A 208 -28.95 5.18 3.28
N LEU A 209 -30.23 5.00 2.97
CA LEU A 209 -31.22 4.56 3.95
C LEU A 209 -30.98 3.11 4.38
N VAL A 210 -30.48 2.23 3.49
CA VAL A 210 -30.09 0.86 3.87
C VAL A 210 -28.99 0.89 4.92
N ALA A 211 -27.96 1.73 4.74
CA ALA A 211 -26.88 1.90 5.71
C ALA A 211 -27.40 2.41 7.07
N TYR A 212 -28.32 3.37 7.07
CA TYR A 212 -28.96 3.86 8.30
C TYR A 212 -29.79 2.78 9.01
N ALA A 213 -30.53 1.98 8.24
CA ALA A 213 -31.40 0.93 8.75
C ALA A 213 -30.63 -0.19 9.45
N ILE A 214 -29.55 -0.70 8.84
CA ILE A 214 -28.73 -1.80 9.39
C ILE A 214 -27.65 -1.32 10.37
N GLY A 215 -27.64 -0.03 10.72
CA GLY A 215 -26.75 0.54 11.72
C GLY A 215 -25.34 0.84 11.22
N ILE A 216 -25.08 0.97 9.93
CA ILE A 216 -23.78 1.48 9.46
C ILE A 216 -23.66 2.97 9.77
N THR A 217 -24.70 3.75 9.48
CA THR A 217 -24.75 5.20 9.72
C THR A 217 -25.81 5.56 10.75
N ASP A 218 -25.67 6.75 11.34
CA ASP A 218 -26.57 7.23 12.40
C ASP A 218 -27.41 8.44 11.98
N LEU A 219 -27.28 8.90 10.73
CA LEU A 219 -28.04 10.00 10.16
C LEU A 219 -29.21 9.51 9.31
N ASP A 220 -30.39 10.09 9.53
CA ASP A 220 -31.56 9.88 8.66
C ASP A 220 -31.37 10.63 7.33
N PRO A 221 -31.19 9.92 6.20
CA PRO A 221 -30.94 10.57 4.92
C PRO A 221 -32.13 11.34 4.38
N LEU A 222 -33.38 10.95 4.69
CA LEU A 222 -34.56 11.67 4.20
C LEU A 222 -34.72 13.02 4.89
N ARG A 223 -34.36 13.10 6.17
CA ARG A 223 -34.43 14.35 6.94
C ARG A 223 -33.51 15.45 6.42
N TYR A 224 -32.36 15.06 5.87
CA TYR A 224 -31.33 15.98 5.40
C TYR A 224 -31.20 16.00 3.87
N ASP A 225 -32.19 15.48 3.15
CA ASP A 225 -32.22 15.38 1.68
C ASP A 225 -30.94 14.76 1.08
N LEU A 226 -30.39 13.73 1.76
CA LEU A 226 -29.19 13.04 1.33
C LEU A 226 -29.50 12.05 0.20
N ILE A 227 -28.64 12.07 -0.82
CA ILE A 227 -28.85 11.39 -2.10
C ILE A 227 -28.05 10.09 -2.14
N PHE A 228 -28.73 8.96 -2.34
CA PHE A 228 -28.11 7.63 -2.41
C PHE A 228 -27.21 7.48 -3.64
N GLU A 229 -27.58 8.05 -4.76
CA GLU A 229 -26.87 7.97 -6.04
C GLU A 229 -25.49 8.64 -6.00
N ARG A 230 -25.27 9.52 -5.02
CA ARG A 230 -23.94 10.08 -4.76
C ARG A 230 -22.99 9.02 -4.15
N PHE A 231 -23.55 8.05 -3.44
CA PHE A 231 -22.82 6.92 -2.87
C PHE A 231 -22.68 5.79 -3.88
N LEU A 232 -23.81 5.33 -4.43
CA LEU A 232 -23.85 4.21 -5.34
C LEU A 232 -24.69 4.56 -6.56
N ASN A 233 -24.03 4.77 -7.69
CA ASN A 233 -24.67 5.13 -8.94
C ASN A 233 -24.76 3.91 -9.88
N PRO A 234 -25.96 3.44 -10.26
CA PRO A 234 -26.11 2.33 -11.19
C PRO A 234 -25.51 2.59 -12.59
N GLU A 235 -25.40 3.86 -13.02
CA GLU A 235 -24.78 4.23 -14.30
C GLU A 235 -23.25 4.22 -14.26
N ARG A 236 -22.66 4.16 -13.06
CA ARG A 236 -21.21 4.12 -12.84
C ARG A 236 -20.87 3.07 -11.80
N ILE A 237 -20.51 1.87 -12.27
CA ILE A 237 -20.03 0.79 -11.40
C ILE A 237 -18.68 1.21 -10.81
N SER A 238 -18.69 1.71 -9.59
CA SER A 238 -17.52 1.94 -8.75
C SER A 238 -17.71 1.25 -7.41
N MET A 239 -16.61 0.87 -6.76
CA MET A 239 -16.66 0.28 -5.44
C MET A 239 -17.25 1.29 -4.44
N PRO A 240 -18.28 0.91 -3.65
CA PRO A 240 -18.77 1.74 -2.56
C PRO A 240 -17.70 1.87 -1.47
N ASP A 241 -17.57 3.05 -0.88
CA ASP A 241 -16.65 3.31 0.23
C ASP A 241 -17.38 4.05 1.36
N PHE A 242 -17.57 3.38 2.49
CA PHE A 242 -18.27 3.92 3.65
C PHE A 242 -17.40 4.79 4.57
N ASP A 243 -16.06 4.75 4.47
CA ASP A 243 -15.13 5.48 5.35
C ASP A 243 -15.55 5.43 6.84
N ILE A 244 -15.40 4.28 7.51
CA ILE A 244 -15.88 4.10 8.89
C ILE A 244 -14.85 4.57 9.92
N ASP A 245 -15.22 5.60 10.68
CA ASP A 245 -14.37 6.11 11.75
C ASP A 245 -14.56 5.32 13.06
N PHE A 246 -13.45 4.96 13.71
CA PHE A 246 -13.43 4.39 15.06
C PHE A 246 -12.65 5.30 16.02
N CYS A 247 -12.86 5.15 17.33
CA CYS A 247 -11.95 5.77 18.28
C CYS A 247 -10.54 5.14 18.18
N MET A 248 -9.49 5.92 18.42
CA MET A 248 -8.11 5.46 18.25
C MET A 248 -7.78 4.22 19.09
N LEU A 249 -8.34 4.12 20.30
CA LEU A 249 -8.08 3.01 21.24
C LEU A 249 -8.89 1.74 20.89
N GLY A 250 -10.02 1.90 20.19
CA GLY A 250 -10.91 0.79 19.85
C GLY A 250 -10.63 0.17 18.49
N ARG A 251 -9.92 0.88 17.60
CA ARG A 251 -9.55 0.40 16.25
C ARG A 251 -8.92 -0.98 16.26
N ASP A 252 -7.89 -1.20 17.08
CA ASP A 252 -7.14 -2.46 17.06
C ASP A 252 -8.01 -3.63 17.54
N ARG A 253 -8.99 -3.37 18.42
CA ARG A 253 -9.99 -4.37 18.84
C ARG A 253 -10.90 -4.78 17.67
N VAL A 254 -11.31 -3.82 16.84
CA VAL A 254 -12.12 -4.08 15.64
C VAL A 254 -11.31 -4.88 14.62
N ILE A 255 -10.04 -4.52 14.38
CA ILE A 255 -9.16 -5.29 13.49
C ILE A 255 -9.01 -6.73 13.97
N HIS A 256 -8.79 -6.93 15.29
CA HIS A 256 -8.70 -8.26 15.87
C HIS A 256 -9.98 -9.06 15.67
N TYR A 257 -11.14 -8.46 15.95
CA TYR A 257 -12.44 -9.08 15.71
C TYR A 257 -12.64 -9.48 14.25
N VAL A 258 -12.33 -8.59 13.31
CA VAL A 258 -12.43 -8.88 11.86
C VAL A 258 -11.50 -10.04 11.50
N ALA A 259 -10.27 -10.07 12.03
CA ALA A 259 -9.36 -11.19 11.80
C ALA A 259 -9.88 -12.52 12.39
N GLU A 260 -10.47 -12.52 13.59
CA GLU A 260 -11.10 -13.70 14.18
C GLU A 260 -12.34 -14.15 13.37
N ARG A 261 -13.12 -13.20 12.87
CA ARG A 261 -14.39 -13.43 12.18
C ARG A 261 -14.21 -13.94 10.74
N TYR A 262 -13.26 -13.36 9.99
CA TYR A 262 -13.04 -13.61 8.57
C TYR A 262 -11.80 -14.46 8.29
N GLY A 263 -10.91 -14.65 9.27
CA GLY A 263 -9.69 -15.45 9.16
C GLY A 263 -8.42 -14.59 9.24
N HIS A 264 -7.47 -14.98 10.09
CA HIS A 264 -6.22 -14.25 10.31
C HIS A 264 -5.30 -14.18 9.08
N ASP A 265 -5.45 -15.11 8.13
CA ASP A 265 -4.75 -15.14 6.85
C ASP A 265 -5.51 -14.43 5.72
N HIS A 266 -6.76 -14.02 5.96
CA HIS A 266 -7.62 -13.29 5.01
C HIS A 266 -7.63 -11.78 5.27
N VAL A 267 -7.14 -11.35 6.43
CA VAL A 267 -7.19 -9.95 6.90
C VAL A 267 -5.79 -9.45 7.21
N ALA A 268 -5.46 -8.27 6.72
CA ALA A 268 -4.20 -7.59 7.04
C ALA A 268 -4.37 -6.07 7.01
N GLN A 269 -3.48 -5.37 7.71
CA GLN A 269 -3.35 -3.93 7.52
C GLN A 269 -2.59 -3.63 6.23
N ILE A 270 -2.85 -2.48 5.64
CA ILE A 270 -2.19 -2.05 4.39
C ILE A 270 -0.85 -1.40 4.72
N ILE A 271 0.20 -1.70 3.95
CA ILE A 271 1.52 -1.07 4.09
C ILE A 271 1.51 0.40 3.65
N THR A 272 2.41 1.17 4.24
CA THR A 272 2.81 2.48 3.72
C THR A 272 4.31 2.48 3.45
N HIS A 273 4.73 3.24 2.44
CA HIS A 273 6.14 3.41 2.13
C HIS A 273 6.57 4.80 2.60
N GLY A 274 7.44 4.85 3.61
CA GLY A 274 8.12 6.08 3.99
C GLY A 274 9.10 6.45 2.89
N THR A 275 8.97 7.64 2.30
CA THR A 275 9.87 8.13 1.25
C THR A 275 10.85 9.17 1.79
N MET A 276 11.99 9.31 1.13
CA MET A 276 12.97 10.36 1.43
C MET A 276 12.48 11.72 0.91
N ALA A 277 11.70 12.43 1.72
CA ALA A 277 11.20 13.78 1.40
C ALA A 277 12.32 14.84 1.40
N ALA A 278 12.17 15.93 0.63
CA ALA A 278 13.17 16.99 0.41
C ALA A 278 13.98 17.39 1.66
N ARG A 279 13.29 17.75 2.75
CA ARG A 279 13.95 18.14 4.01
C ARG A 279 14.66 16.99 4.72
N ALA A 280 14.12 15.78 4.65
CA ALA A 280 14.68 14.61 5.32
C ALA A 280 15.92 14.13 4.57
N VAL A 281 15.84 14.04 3.24
CA VAL A 281 16.94 13.55 2.40
C VAL A 281 18.19 14.42 2.49
N VAL A 282 18.03 15.75 2.58
CA VAL A 282 19.18 16.66 2.78
C VAL A 282 19.87 16.40 4.12
N ARG A 283 19.11 16.18 5.20
CA ARG A 283 19.70 15.84 6.51
C ARG A 283 20.37 14.46 6.50
N ASP A 284 19.74 13.48 5.85
CA ASP A 284 20.26 12.11 5.76
C ASP A 284 21.57 12.05 4.95
N VAL A 285 21.63 12.73 3.79
CA VAL A 285 22.84 12.85 2.97
C VAL A 285 23.95 13.53 3.75
N GLY A 286 23.67 14.67 4.37
CA GLY A 286 24.66 15.39 5.16
C GLY A 286 25.22 14.56 6.32
N ARG A 287 24.37 13.78 7.01
CA ARG A 287 24.80 12.85 8.06
C ARG A 287 25.77 11.80 7.53
N VAL A 288 25.47 11.20 6.38
CA VAL A 288 26.27 10.13 5.77
C VAL A 288 27.61 10.65 5.23
N LEU A 289 27.64 11.90 4.76
CA LEU A 289 28.86 12.61 4.37
C LEU A 289 29.65 13.16 5.58
N GLY A 290 29.16 13.00 6.81
CA GLY A 290 29.88 13.39 8.03
C GLY A 290 29.69 14.85 8.48
N TYR A 291 28.79 15.61 7.85
CA TYR A 291 28.48 16.98 8.26
C TYR A 291 27.78 17.03 9.62
N ALA A 292 28.02 18.11 10.37
CA ALA A 292 27.37 18.33 11.64
C ALA A 292 25.86 18.59 11.48
N TYR A 293 25.04 18.00 12.36
CA TYR A 293 23.58 18.14 12.32
C TYR A 293 23.10 19.60 12.26
N GLY A 294 23.73 20.49 13.04
CA GLY A 294 23.35 21.91 13.05
C GLY A 294 23.60 22.63 11.72
N TYR A 295 24.63 22.24 10.97
CA TYR A 295 24.88 22.78 9.63
C TYR A 295 23.79 22.31 8.66
N MET A 296 23.49 21.00 8.66
CA MET A 296 22.47 20.40 7.81
C MET A 296 21.05 20.89 8.12
N ASP A 297 20.72 21.10 9.40
CA ASP A 297 19.41 21.59 9.80
C ASP A 297 19.16 23.03 9.34
N ARG A 298 20.21 23.86 9.24
CA ARG A 298 20.09 25.21 8.66
C ARG A 298 19.69 25.13 7.19
N ILE A 299 20.40 24.32 6.40
CA ILE A 299 20.09 24.13 4.97
C ILE A 299 18.68 23.55 4.80
N ALA A 300 18.34 22.50 5.55
CA ALA A 300 17.03 21.84 5.46
C ALA A 300 15.86 22.73 5.88
N LYS A 301 16.08 23.78 6.69
CA LYS A 301 15.04 24.74 7.08
C LYS A 301 14.69 25.74 5.98
N LEU A 302 15.61 25.98 5.03
CA LEU A 302 15.36 26.83 3.87
C LEU A 302 14.37 26.19 2.89
N ILE A 303 14.29 24.86 2.83
CA ILE A 303 13.28 24.16 2.02
C ILE A 303 11.90 24.42 2.62
N PRO A 304 10.88 24.92 1.92
CA PRO A 304 9.57 25.22 2.52
C PRO A 304 8.83 23.97 3.03
N PHE A 305 7.94 24.15 4.01
CA PHE A 305 7.16 23.06 4.59
C PHE A 305 5.78 22.96 3.93
N GLU A 306 5.75 22.35 2.74
CA GLU A 306 4.52 22.20 1.96
C GLU A 306 4.34 20.77 1.46
N VAL A 307 3.07 20.37 1.29
CA VAL A 307 2.74 19.04 0.76
C VAL A 307 3.17 18.97 -0.71
N GLY A 308 3.95 17.95 -1.08
CA GLY A 308 4.46 17.80 -2.44
C GLY A 308 5.60 18.75 -2.81
N MET A 309 6.29 19.30 -1.80
CA MET A 309 7.55 20.03 -1.97
C MET A 309 8.66 19.09 -2.47
N THR A 310 9.44 19.57 -3.44
CA THR A 310 10.62 18.89 -3.99
C THR A 310 11.85 19.80 -3.91
N LEU A 311 13.05 19.23 -3.99
CA LEU A 311 14.29 20.02 -4.00
C LEU A 311 14.37 20.97 -5.20
N GLU A 312 13.90 20.53 -6.36
CA GLU A 312 13.80 21.38 -7.55
C GLU A 312 12.89 22.59 -7.32
N LYS A 313 11.70 22.40 -6.73
CA LYS A 313 10.81 23.51 -6.38
C LYS A 313 11.44 24.43 -5.34
N ALA A 314 12.03 23.85 -4.29
CA ALA A 314 12.66 24.62 -3.23
C ALA A 314 13.80 25.53 -3.75
N LEU A 315 14.61 25.05 -4.71
CA LEU A 315 15.65 25.87 -5.35
C LEU A 315 15.08 27.03 -6.20
N ASN A 316 13.88 26.85 -6.76
CA ASN A 316 13.22 27.90 -7.55
C ASN A 316 12.47 28.91 -6.66
N ASP A 317 11.90 28.44 -5.54
CA ASP A 317 11.02 29.22 -4.68
C ASP A 317 11.78 30.01 -3.60
N GLU A 318 12.96 29.54 -3.18
CA GLU A 318 13.72 30.13 -2.06
C GLU A 318 15.09 30.67 -2.51
N GLU A 319 15.17 31.99 -2.64
CA GLU A 319 16.38 32.71 -3.11
C GLU A 319 17.62 32.40 -2.26
N GLU A 320 17.48 32.27 -0.94
CA GLU A 320 18.61 31.98 -0.04
C GLU A 320 19.17 30.56 -0.28
N LEU A 321 18.31 29.57 -0.55
CA LEU A 321 18.75 28.22 -0.86
C LEU A 321 19.45 28.17 -2.22
N ASN A 322 18.93 28.91 -3.21
CA ASN A 322 19.51 29.02 -4.54
C ASN A 322 20.91 29.68 -4.48
N ALA A 323 21.03 30.81 -3.76
CA ALA A 323 22.32 31.48 -3.58
C ALA A 323 23.37 30.57 -2.91
N LEU A 324 22.99 29.83 -1.86
CA LEU A 324 23.89 28.86 -1.23
C LEU A 324 24.28 27.72 -2.18
N TYR A 325 23.36 27.24 -3.01
CA TYR A 325 23.64 26.23 -4.02
C TYR A 325 24.63 26.71 -5.09
N ASP A 326 24.56 27.97 -5.48
CA ASP A 326 25.47 28.56 -6.48
C ASP A 326 26.85 28.91 -5.90
N GLU A 327 26.89 29.41 -4.66
CA GLU A 327 28.11 29.94 -4.03
C GLU A 327 28.94 28.90 -3.26
N ASP A 328 28.30 27.89 -2.66
CA ASP A 328 28.95 26.90 -1.80
C ASP A 328 29.02 25.52 -2.50
N ASP A 329 30.22 25.12 -2.91
CA ASP A 329 30.49 23.85 -3.57
C ASP A 329 30.06 22.63 -2.74
N GLU A 330 30.15 22.72 -1.40
CA GLU A 330 29.72 21.65 -0.49
C GLU A 330 28.19 21.52 -0.49
N VAL A 331 27.48 22.64 -0.38
CA VAL A 331 26.01 22.67 -0.45
C VAL A 331 25.55 22.14 -1.80
N ARG A 332 26.18 22.57 -2.90
CA ARG A 332 25.86 22.07 -4.25
C ARG A 332 26.00 20.56 -4.35
N SER A 333 27.09 20.01 -3.83
CA SER A 333 27.33 18.55 -3.80
C SER A 333 26.26 17.80 -3.00
N ILE A 334 25.92 18.30 -1.81
CA ILE A 334 24.88 17.72 -0.95
C ILE A 334 23.52 17.72 -1.65
N ILE A 335 23.12 18.86 -2.24
CA ILE A 335 21.81 18.98 -2.90
C ILE A 335 21.74 18.09 -4.15
N ASN A 336 22.80 18.01 -4.95
CA ASN A 336 22.83 17.13 -6.12
C ASN A 336 22.68 15.66 -5.75
N LEU A 337 23.38 15.21 -4.70
CA LEU A 337 23.24 13.86 -4.18
C LEU A 337 21.84 13.62 -3.59
N ALA A 338 21.30 14.60 -2.86
CA ALA A 338 19.96 14.54 -2.29
C ALA A 338 18.86 14.48 -3.37
N GLN A 339 19.01 15.18 -4.49
CA GLN A 339 18.10 15.11 -5.63
C GLN A 339 18.03 13.71 -6.25
N LYS A 340 19.16 12.99 -6.32
CA LYS A 340 19.17 11.59 -6.78
C LYS A 340 18.43 10.63 -5.85
N LEU A 341 18.27 11.00 -4.58
CA LEU A 341 17.66 10.18 -3.54
C LEU A 341 16.22 10.60 -3.18
N GLU A 342 15.82 11.81 -3.57
CA GLU A 342 14.49 12.35 -3.28
C GLU A 342 13.39 11.42 -3.81
N GLY A 343 12.41 11.14 -2.94
CA GLY A 343 11.25 10.32 -3.29
C GLY A 343 11.49 8.80 -3.27
N LEU A 344 12.73 8.32 -3.16
CA LEU A 344 12.98 6.88 -3.02
C LEU A 344 12.39 6.34 -1.72
N ALA A 345 11.93 5.09 -1.76
CA ALA A 345 11.43 4.38 -0.60
C ALA A 345 12.56 4.12 0.42
N ARG A 346 12.30 4.48 1.67
CA ARG A 346 13.23 4.36 2.80
C ARG A 346 12.90 3.16 3.67
N ASN A 347 11.65 3.01 4.06
CA ASN A 347 11.20 2.00 5.01
C ASN A 347 9.73 1.65 4.80
N ALA A 348 9.36 0.46 5.29
CA ALA A 348 7.98 0.05 5.43
C ALA A 348 7.38 0.67 6.71
N GLY A 349 6.13 1.08 6.62
CA GLY A 349 5.28 1.43 7.75
C GLY A 349 3.90 0.80 7.58
N THR A 350 3.01 1.02 8.55
CA THR A 350 1.64 0.50 8.51
C THR A 350 0.66 1.65 8.31
N HIS A 351 -0.31 1.49 7.42
CA HIS A 351 -1.36 2.48 7.21
C HIS A 351 -2.20 2.61 8.49
N ALA A 352 -2.38 3.84 8.95
CA ALA A 352 -3.05 4.11 10.23
C ALA A 352 -4.53 3.72 10.26
N GLY A 353 -5.14 3.42 9.10
CA GLY A 353 -6.54 2.99 9.02
C GLY A 353 -6.84 1.91 7.99
N GLY A 354 -5.90 1.55 7.12
CA GLY A 354 -6.22 0.74 5.94
C GLY A 354 -6.20 -0.73 6.30
N VAL A 355 -7.32 -1.41 6.15
CA VAL A 355 -7.45 -2.86 6.35
C VAL A 355 -7.99 -3.48 5.08
N VAL A 356 -7.41 -4.60 4.67
CA VAL A 356 -7.92 -5.40 3.56
C VAL A 356 -8.55 -6.67 4.11
N ILE A 357 -9.66 -7.09 3.50
CA ILE A 357 -10.31 -8.38 3.75
C ILE A 357 -10.42 -9.08 2.39
N ALA A 358 -9.91 -10.30 2.29
CA ALA A 358 -9.95 -11.11 1.08
C ALA A 358 -10.94 -12.29 1.20
N PRO A 359 -11.45 -12.82 0.07
CA PRO A 359 -12.31 -14.01 0.08
C PRO A 359 -11.56 -15.33 0.31
N SER A 360 -10.24 -15.34 0.11
CA SER A 360 -9.32 -16.46 0.37
C SER A 360 -8.04 -15.91 1.04
N PRO A 361 -7.06 -16.74 1.42
CA PRO A 361 -5.83 -16.24 2.03
C PRO A 361 -5.19 -15.12 1.19
N LEU A 362 -4.74 -14.06 1.84
CA LEU A 362 -4.15 -12.88 1.18
C LEU A 362 -2.97 -13.22 0.27
N THR A 363 -2.26 -14.31 0.61
CA THR A 363 -1.14 -14.84 -0.19
C THR A 363 -1.54 -15.34 -1.58
N ASP A 364 -2.82 -15.57 -1.83
CA ASP A 364 -3.33 -15.88 -3.17
C ASP A 364 -3.32 -14.65 -4.10
N PHE A 365 -3.33 -13.44 -3.51
CA PHE A 365 -3.41 -12.17 -4.22
C PHE A 365 -2.10 -11.39 -4.17
N MET A 366 -1.42 -11.39 -3.02
CA MET A 366 -0.23 -10.57 -2.79
C MET A 366 0.69 -11.14 -1.71
N PRO A 367 1.99 -10.83 -1.76
CA PRO A 367 2.89 -11.11 -0.65
C PRO A 367 2.60 -10.21 0.57
N LEU A 368 3.01 -10.69 1.74
CA LEU A 368 2.88 -9.98 3.02
C LEU A 368 4.25 -9.57 3.57
N TYR A 369 4.28 -8.52 4.37
CA TYR A 369 5.46 -8.04 5.11
C TYR A 369 5.22 -8.19 6.61
N ARG A 370 6.28 -8.53 7.35
CA ARG A 370 6.32 -8.49 8.81
C ARG A 370 7.65 -7.89 9.22
N GLU A 371 7.60 -6.90 10.11
CA GLU A 371 8.82 -6.29 10.67
C GLU A 371 9.59 -7.27 11.57
N SER A 372 8.87 -8.14 12.29
CA SER A 372 9.45 -9.21 13.09
C SER A 372 8.53 -10.43 13.10
N PRO A 373 9.02 -11.63 13.50
CA PRO A 373 8.18 -12.82 13.58
C PRO A 373 6.93 -12.69 14.47
N GLN A 374 6.97 -11.78 15.46
CA GLN A 374 5.89 -11.50 16.39
C GLN A 374 4.96 -10.36 15.94
N ALA A 375 5.36 -9.57 14.94
CA ALA A 375 4.54 -8.48 14.42
C ALA A 375 3.41 -9.01 13.54
N ASP A 376 2.29 -8.28 13.51
CA ASP A 376 1.20 -8.53 12.59
C ASP A 376 1.66 -8.40 11.14
N ALA A 377 1.05 -9.19 10.26
CA ALA A 377 1.30 -9.08 8.83
C ALA A 377 0.64 -7.81 8.28
N VAL A 378 1.37 -7.13 7.40
CA VAL A 378 0.82 -6.09 6.53
C VAL A 378 0.95 -6.53 5.08
N THR A 379 0.17 -5.92 4.19
CA THR A 379 0.31 -6.14 2.74
C THR A 379 1.71 -5.72 2.24
N GLN A 380 2.16 -6.18 1.08
CA GLN A 380 3.29 -5.52 0.39
C GLN A 380 2.83 -4.51 -0.66
N PHE A 381 1.58 -4.61 -1.09
CA PHE A 381 0.94 -3.64 -1.96
C PHE A 381 0.38 -2.48 -1.13
N ASP A 382 0.64 -1.25 -1.58
CA ASP A 382 0.04 -0.07 -0.99
C ASP A 382 -1.47 -0.01 -1.28
N MET A 383 -2.15 1.02 -0.77
CA MET A 383 -3.60 1.15 -0.92
C MET A 383 -4.07 1.09 -2.38
N LYS A 384 -3.33 1.69 -3.31
CA LYS A 384 -3.72 1.72 -4.73
C LYS A 384 -3.48 0.37 -5.39
N ASP A 385 -2.38 -0.28 -5.06
CA ASP A 385 -2.05 -1.58 -5.61
C ASP A 385 -2.96 -2.69 -5.06
N VAL A 386 -3.40 -2.60 -3.80
CA VAL A 386 -4.42 -3.49 -3.20
C VAL A 386 -5.75 -3.39 -3.94
N GLU A 387 -6.23 -2.17 -4.22
CA GLU A 387 -7.41 -1.94 -5.04
C GLU A 387 -7.19 -2.41 -6.48
N GLY A 388 -6.00 -2.19 -7.01
CA GLY A 388 -5.59 -2.59 -8.36
C GLY A 388 -5.65 -4.11 -8.57
N VAL A 389 -5.30 -4.92 -7.56
CA VAL A 389 -5.47 -6.38 -7.62
C VAL A 389 -6.89 -6.84 -7.25
N GLY A 390 -7.81 -5.88 -7.04
CA GLY A 390 -9.24 -6.14 -6.92
C GLY A 390 -9.75 -6.38 -5.51
N LEU A 391 -8.92 -6.25 -4.48
CA LEU A 391 -9.34 -6.45 -3.10
C LEU A 391 -10.02 -5.19 -2.55
N VAL A 392 -10.98 -5.39 -1.66
CA VAL A 392 -11.71 -4.31 -1.00
C VAL A 392 -10.92 -3.82 0.22
N LYS A 393 -10.66 -2.52 0.25
CA LYS A 393 -10.13 -1.85 1.44
C LYS A 393 -11.26 -1.38 2.35
N PHE A 394 -10.96 -1.30 3.63
CA PHE A 394 -11.78 -0.69 4.66
C PHE A 394 -10.91 0.30 5.42
N ASP A 395 -11.33 1.56 5.46
CA ASP A 395 -10.65 2.59 6.21
C ASP A 395 -11.23 2.68 7.63
N PHE A 396 -10.42 2.26 8.60
CA PHE A 396 -10.67 2.35 10.04
C PHE A 396 -9.91 3.55 10.60
N LEU A 397 -10.46 4.74 10.40
CA LEU A 397 -9.80 5.98 10.80
C LEU A 397 -9.92 6.20 12.31
N GLY A 398 -8.80 6.46 12.98
CA GLY A 398 -8.77 6.77 14.40
C GLY A 398 -9.04 8.26 14.67
N LEU A 399 -10.30 8.62 14.97
CA LEU A 399 -10.65 10.00 15.30
C LEU A 399 -10.48 10.28 16.81
N ARG A 400 -9.63 11.25 17.14
CA ARG A 400 -9.47 11.74 18.52
C ARG A 400 -10.77 12.30 19.10
N THR A 401 -11.59 12.94 18.29
CA THR A 401 -12.87 13.51 18.75
C THR A 401 -13.80 12.44 19.31
N LEU A 402 -13.86 11.26 18.70
CA LEU A 402 -14.65 10.14 19.24
C LEU A 402 -14.11 9.62 20.57
N THR A 403 -12.79 9.68 20.75
CA THR A 403 -12.13 9.27 22.01
C THR A 403 -12.37 10.28 23.14
N ILE A 404 -12.71 11.53 22.83
CA ILE A 404 -13.05 12.56 23.83
C ILE A 404 -14.52 12.47 24.27
N ILE A 405 -15.39 11.95 23.40
CA ILE A 405 -16.83 11.80 23.67
C ILE A 405 -17.09 10.61 24.60
N ASP A 406 -16.28 9.55 24.47
CA ASP A 406 -16.18 8.42 25.42
C ASP A 406 -15.60 8.88 26.76
#